data_AF-A0A452XNV9-F1
#
_entry.id   AF-A0A452XNV9-F1
#
_cell.length_a   1.000
_cell.length_b   1.000
_cell.length_c   1.000
_cell.angle_alpha   90.00
_cell.angle_beta   90.00
_cell.angle_gamma   90.00
#
_symmetry.space_group_name_H-M   'P 1'
#
loop_
_entity.id
_entity.type
_entity.pdbx_description
1 polymer ?
#
loop_
_entity_poly.entity_id
_entity_poly.type
_entity_poly.pdbx_seq_one_letter_code
_entity_poly.pdbx_strand_id
1 'polypeptide(L)'
;TAYTLFAKIRNVIARRESILKQRTPFFPPPRRPHLCWCRGSQHQHQEAAGGEGRGEERGALAAEMAAPPPKAWKAEYAKSGRSSCKSCKSPIAKDALRLGKMVQATQFDGFMPMWNHAKCILNKKNQIKSVDDVEGIDALRWDDQEKIRNYAANSSTTSTATATASSTAAISDKCAIEVAQSARASCRRCSEKIAKGTVRVSSKLDGQGWYHVSCFLEMSPTASVEKFPGWETLSHDDRGAIIDVVKKGAASKRKHGDHSFSSLFLT
;
A
#
# COMPACT_ATOMS: atom_id res chain seq x y z
N THR A 1 57.87 1.09 0.87
CA THR A 1 57.07 1.11 -0.38
C THR A 1 55.62 1.57 -0.15
N ALA A 2 55.42 2.62 0.65
CA ALA A 2 54.09 3.21 0.92
C ALA A 2 53.77 4.42 0.02
N TYR A 3 54.80 5.10 -0.49
CA TYR A 3 54.66 6.29 -1.33
C TYR A 3 53.98 6.04 -2.70
N THR A 4 54.13 4.84 -3.27
CA THR A 4 53.54 4.48 -4.57
C THR A 4 52.06 4.12 -4.47
N LEU A 5 51.59 3.68 -3.30
CA LEU A 5 50.18 3.33 -3.07
C LEU A 5 49.32 4.59 -2.90
N PHE A 6 49.81 5.59 -2.17
CA PHE A 6 49.15 6.89 -2.02
C PHE A 6 49.03 7.65 -3.36
N ALA A 7 50.04 7.54 -4.25
CA ALA A 7 49.99 8.13 -5.58
C ALA A 7 48.93 7.50 -6.50
N LYS A 8 48.71 6.18 -6.39
CA LYS A 8 47.64 5.47 -7.14
C LYS A 8 46.24 5.86 -6.64
N ILE A 9 46.07 6.03 -5.33
CA ILE A 9 44.77 6.44 -4.74
C ILE A 9 44.40 7.87 -5.13
N ARG A 10 45.35 8.82 -5.14
CA ARG A 10 45.09 10.20 -5.61
C ARG A 10 44.64 10.25 -7.08
N ASN A 11 45.20 9.42 -7.95
CA ASN A 11 44.82 9.38 -9.37
C ASN A 11 43.40 8.82 -9.61
N VAL A 12 42.93 7.88 -8.76
CA VAL A 12 41.56 7.35 -8.86
C VAL A 12 40.52 8.37 -8.39
N ILE A 13 40.83 9.18 -7.37
CA ILE A 13 39.94 10.24 -6.88
C ILE A 13 39.82 11.38 -7.88
N ALA A 14 40.93 11.82 -8.49
CA ALA A 14 40.91 12.89 -9.51
C ALA A 14 40.13 12.52 -10.78
N ARG A 15 40.10 11.23 -11.16
CA ARG A 15 39.35 10.75 -12.33
C ARG A 15 37.84 10.70 -12.10
N ARG A 16 37.40 10.56 -10.84
CA ARG A 16 35.97 10.50 -10.49
C ARG A 16 35.32 11.89 -10.49
N GLU A 17 36.08 12.96 -10.17
CA GLU A 17 35.58 14.34 -10.24
C GLU A 17 35.44 14.88 -11.68
N SER A 18 36.24 14.36 -12.62
CA SER A 18 36.13 14.70 -14.04
C SER A 18 34.81 14.20 -14.67
N ILE A 19 34.30 13.05 -14.22
CA ILE A 19 33.06 12.45 -14.74
C ILE A 19 31.81 13.17 -14.22
N LEU A 20 31.88 13.79 -13.04
CA LEU A 20 30.76 14.54 -12.44
C LEU A 20 30.60 15.98 -12.98
N LYS A 21 31.60 16.55 -13.65
CA LYS A 21 31.53 17.91 -14.23
C LYS A 21 30.97 17.99 -15.66
N GLN A 22 30.63 16.86 -16.30
CA GLN A 22 30.05 16.84 -17.66
C GLN A 22 28.54 16.58 -17.73
N ARG A 23 27.82 16.63 -16.61
CA ARG A 23 26.35 16.57 -16.60
C ARG A 23 25.76 17.89 -16.13
N THR A 24 25.89 18.92 -16.97
CA THR A 24 25.03 20.09 -16.87
C THR A 24 23.63 19.72 -17.39
N PRO A 25 22.55 20.01 -16.64
CA PRO A 25 21.20 19.84 -17.16
C PRO A 25 20.95 20.87 -18.26
N PHE A 26 20.76 20.39 -19.48
CA PHE A 26 20.35 21.18 -20.63
C PHE A 26 18.92 21.70 -20.38
N PHE A 27 18.80 22.96 -19.96
CA PHE A 27 17.52 23.66 -19.86
C PHE A 27 17.04 24.03 -21.28
N PRO A 28 15.91 23.53 -21.78
CA PRO A 28 15.33 24.05 -23.00
C PRO A 28 14.69 25.43 -22.75
N PRO A 29 14.79 26.38 -23.70
CA PRO A 29 14.24 27.73 -23.54
C PRO A 29 12.70 27.72 -23.58
N PRO A 30 12.03 28.70 -22.93
CA PRO A 30 10.58 28.84 -22.99
C PRO A 30 10.13 29.27 -24.39
N ARG A 31 9.28 28.47 -25.04
CA ARG A 31 8.63 28.86 -26.30
C ARG A 31 7.47 29.80 -26.02
N ARG A 32 7.58 31.02 -26.54
CA ARG A 32 6.52 32.03 -26.65
C ARG A 32 5.38 31.56 -27.57
N PRO A 33 4.16 32.10 -27.42
CA PRO A 33 3.00 31.68 -28.17
C PRO A 33 3.03 32.30 -29.58
N HIS A 34 2.93 31.47 -30.60
CA HIS A 34 2.66 31.94 -31.96
C HIS A 34 1.18 31.66 -32.27
N LEU A 35 0.40 32.74 -32.32
CA LEU A 35 -0.79 32.76 -33.15
C LEU A 35 -0.34 32.57 -34.60
N CYS A 36 -0.91 31.62 -35.33
CA CYS A 36 -1.24 31.85 -36.73
C CYS A 36 -2.36 30.90 -37.17
N TRP A 37 -3.22 31.49 -37.96
CA TRP A 37 -4.47 31.01 -38.51
C TRP A 37 -4.21 30.28 -39.84
N CYS A 38 -5.27 29.67 -40.36
CA CYS A 38 -5.50 29.34 -41.78
C CYS A 38 -4.95 28.01 -42.36
N ARG A 39 -5.93 27.11 -42.57
CA ARG A 39 -6.42 26.66 -43.90
C ARG A 39 -5.64 25.55 -44.62
N GLY A 40 -6.35 24.44 -44.84
CA GLY A 40 -6.49 23.88 -46.19
C GLY A 40 -5.75 22.58 -46.52
N SER A 41 -6.55 21.59 -46.90
CA SER A 41 -6.33 20.58 -47.94
C SER A 41 -5.65 19.24 -47.63
N GLN A 42 -6.51 18.22 -47.75
CA GLN A 42 -6.36 16.99 -48.56
C GLN A 42 -5.47 15.85 -48.04
N HIS A 43 -6.13 14.73 -47.71
CA HIS A 43 -5.84 13.39 -48.24
C HIS A 43 -7.06 12.50 -47.90
N GLN A 44 -7.93 12.21 -48.89
CA GLN A 44 -8.01 10.93 -49.62
C GLN A 44 -8.34 9.72 -48.74
N HIS A 45 -9.61 9.33 -48.75
CA HIS A 45 -10.06 7.94 -48.59
C HIS A 45 -11.27 7.72 -49.52
N GLN A 46 -11.09 6.87 -50.54
CA GLN A 46 -12.13 6.25 -51.37
C GLN A 46 -12.86 5.18 -50.52
N GLU A 47 -14.18 5.27 -50.34
CA GLU A 47 -15.33 4.82 -51.16
C GLU A 47 -15.89 3.45 -50.71
N ALA A 48 -17.17 3.43 -50.34
CA ALA A 48 -18.08 2.30 -50.58
C ALA A 48 -19.56 2.77 -50.54
N ALA A 49 -20.18 2.65 -51.70
CA ALA A 49 -21.59 2.55 -52.08
C ALA A 49 -22.73 2.72 -51.04
N GLY A 50 -23.74 3.48 -51.47
CA GLY A 50 -25.04 3.60 -50.81
C GLY A 50 -25.97 2.40 -51.00
N GLY A 51 -27.05 2.43 -50.21
CA GLY A 51 -28.22 1.57 -50.32
C GLY A 51 -29.34 2.12 -49.44
N GLU A 52 -30.28 2.84 -50.04
CA GLU A 52 -31.56 3.20 -49.43
C GLU A 52 -32.42 1.95 -49.27
N GLY A 53 -32.91 1.73 -48.04
CA GLY A 53 -33.95 0.75 -47.73
C GLY A 53 -34.70 1.18 -46.48
N ARG A 54 -35.92 1.69 -46.66
CA ARG A 54 -36.93 1.84 -45.59
C ARG A 54 -37.73 0.56 -45.50
N GLY A 55 -37.93 0.07 -44.27
CA GLY A 55 -38.82 -1.04 -43.92
C GLY A 55 -38.38 -1.59 -42.56
N GLU A 56 -38.91 -1.08 -41.45
CA GLU A 56 -40.07 -1.69 -40.78
C GLU A 56 -39.77 -3.09 -40.20
N GLU A 57 -38.60 -3.28 -39.58
CA GLU A 57 -38.39 -4.37 -38.59
C GLU A 57 -37.92 -3.76 -37.26
N ARG A 58 -38.84 -3.01 -36.64
CA ARG A 58 -38.71 -2.43 -35.31
C ARG A 58 -38.95 -3.53 -34.28
N GLY A 59 -37.88 -4.14 -33.78
CA GLY A 59 -37.96 -5.04 -32.62
C GLY A 59 -36.61 -5.61 -32.21
N ALA A 60 -36.11 -5.17 -31.05
CA ALA A 60 -35.13 -5.87 -30.21
C ALA A 60 -33.60 -5.73 -30.42
N LEU A 61 -33.07 -4.60 -30.93
CA LEU A 61 -31.61 -4.33 -30.89
C LEU A 61 -31.21 -2.89 -30.51
N ALA A 62 -32.06 -2.15 -29.79
CA ALA A 62 -31.76 -0.78 -29.33
C ALA A 62 -31.76 -0.62 -27.79
N ALA A 63 -31.70 -1.73 -27.04
CA ALA A 63 -31.83 -1.72 -25.58
C ALA A 63 -30.54 -2.02 -24.81
N GLU A 64 -29.35 -2.00 -25.44
CA GLU A 64 -28.08 -2.29 -24.75
C GLU A 64 -27.07 -1.13 -24.83
N MET A 65 -27.50 0.07 -24.42
CA MET A 65 -26.59 1.17 -24.06
C MET A 65 -27.07 1.92 -22.81
N ALA A 66 -27.89 1.29 -21.97
CA ALA A 66 -28.07 1.76 -20.60
C ALA A 66 -26.76 1.44 -19.86
N ALA A 67 -25.81 2.38 -19.91
CA ALA A 67 -24.55 2.25 -19.21
C ALA A 67 -24.84 1.92 -17.73
N PRO A 68 -24.22 0.87 -17.16
CA PRO A 68 -24.38 0.58 -15.75
C PRO A 68 -23.98 1.82 -14.93
N PRO A 69 -24.61 2.04 -13.76
CA PRO A 69 -24.31 3.18 -12.92
C PRO A 69 -22.79 3.30 -12.73
N PRO A 70 -22.21 4.50 -12.94
CA PRO A 70 -20.76 4.66 -12.95
C PRO A 70 -20.21 4.28 -11.59
N LYS A 71 -19.26 3.35 -11.59
CA LYS A 71 -18.57 2.92 -10.38
C LYS A 71 -17.78 4.09 -9.79
N ALA A 72 -17.55 4.07 -8.48
CA ALA A 72 -16.90 5.18 -7.79
C ALA A 72 -15.46 5.46 -8.29
N TRP A 73 -14.79 4.42 -8.79
CA TRP A 73 -13.43 4.48 -9.29
C TRP A 73 -13.33 3.87 -10.69
N LYS A 74 -12.34 4.33 -11.45
CA LYS A 74 -11.98 3.78 -12.76
C LYS A 74 -10.47 3.58 -12.84
N ALA A 75 -10.05 2.42 -13.30
CA ALA A 75 -8.65 2.07 -13.50
C ALA A 75 -8.38 1.80 -14.97
N GLU A 76 -7.35 2.44 -15.53
CA GLU A 76 -6.92 2.21 -16.90
C GLU A 76 -5.44 2.58 -17.10
N TYR A 77 -4.84 2.05 -18.16
CA TYR A 77 -3.59 2.58 -18.69
C TYR A 77 -3.84 3.89 -19.44
N ALA A 78 -2.99 4.89 -19.21
CA ALA A 78 -3.17 6.20 -19.79
C ALA A 78 -3.02 6.18 -21.33
N LYS A 79 -4.12 6.40 -22.06
CA LYS A 79 -4.11 6.47 -23.54
C LYS A 79 -3.23 7.59 -24.10
N SER A 80 -3.03 8.67 -23.32
CA SER A 80 -2.17 9.80 -23.66
C SER A 80 -1.55 10.43 -22.42
N GLY A 81 -0.45 11.17 -22.61
CA GLY A 81 0.25 11.89 -21.56
C GLY A 81 -0.36 13.25 -21.16
N ARG A 82 -1.60 13.55 -21.59
CA ARG A 82 -2.23 14.86 -21.37
C ARG A 82 -2.86 15.03 -19.98
N SER A 83 -3.11 13.92 -19.28
CA SER A 83 -3.70 13.96 -17.93
C SER A 83 -2.63 14.33 -16.89
N SER A 84 -2.99 15.20 -15.95
CA SER A 84 -2.18 15.51 -14.78
C SER A 84 -2.77 14.89 -13.51
N CYS A 85 -1.90 14.41 -12.63
CA CYS A 85 -2.30 13.82 -11.36
C CYS A 85 -2.81 14.90 -10.41
N LYS A 86 -4.02 14.74 -9.87
CA LYS A 86 -4.59 15.71 -8.93
C LYS A 86 -3.92 15.72 -7.56
N SER A 87 -3.24 14.62 -7.19
CA SER A 87 -2.54 14.51 -5.91
C SER A 87 -1.16 15.16 -5.88
N CYS A 88 -0.32 14.92 -6.90
CA CYS A 88 1.05 15.46 -6.97
C CYS A 88 1.24 16.58 -8.01
N LYS A 89 0.20 16.89 -8.79
CA LYS A 89 0.20 17.92 -9.87
C LYS A 89 1.14 17.62 -11.05
N SER A 90 1.85 16.50 -11.05
CA SER A 90 2.73 16.09 -12.15
C SER A 90 1.95 15.43 -13.30
N PRO A 91 2.44 15.51 -14.56
CA PRO A 91 1.83 14.80 -15.68
C PRO A 91 1.90 13.28 -15.49
N ILE A 92 0.93 12.58 -16.06
CA ILE A 92 0.88 11.11 -16.11
C ILE A 92 1.37 10.69 -17.49
N ALA A 93 2.39 9.84 -17.56
CA ALA A 93 2.94 9.35 -18.82
C ALA A 93 1.93 8.47 -19.58
N LYS A 94 2.05 8.40 -20.90
CA LYS A 94 1.30 7.44 -21.72
C LYS A 94 1.63 6.01 -21.26
N ASP A 95 0.63 5.13 -21.29
CA ASP A 95 0.70 3.73 -20.90
C ASP A 95 1.01 3.48 -19.41
N ALA A 96 1.08 4.55 -18.58
CA ALA A 96 1.18 4.42 -17.14
C ALA A 96 -0.19 4.10 -16.51
N LEU A 97 -0.20 3.25 -15.48
CA LEU A 97 -1.40 2.94 -14.70
C LEU A 97 -1.88 4.20 -13.96
N ARG A 98 -3.12 4.59 -14.22
CA ARG A 98 -3.79 5.71 -13.55
C ARG A 98 -5.14 5.30 -12.98
N LEU A 99 -5.49 5.93 -11.87
CA LEU A 99 -6.76 5.73 -11.17
C LEU A 99 -7.55 7.03 -11.19
N GLY A 100 -8.78 6.96 -11.67
CA GLY A 100 -9.73 8.05 -11.76
C GLY A 100 -10.81 7.91 -10.70
N LYS A 101 -10.97 8.91 -9.83
CA LYS A 101 -12.15 8.99 -8.95
C LYS A 101 -13.30 9.60 -9.74
N MET A 102 -14.45 8.93 -9.80
CA MET A 102 -15.63 9.52 -10.43
C MET A 102 -16.20 10.60 -9.50
N VAL A 103 -16.28 11.82 -10.03
CA VAL A 103 -16.81 12.99 -9.32
C VAL A 103 -17.83 13.66 -10.22
N GLN A 104 -18.94 14.10 -9.65
CA GLN A 104 -19.94 14.88 -10.39
C GLN A 104 -19.30 16.20 -10.86
N ALA A 105 -19.42 16.49 -12.15
CA ALA A 105 -18.94 17.73 -12.71
C ALA A 105 -19.82 18.89 -12.26
N THR A 106 -19.22 20.05 -11.97
CA THR A 106 -19.97 21.25 -11.59
C THR A 106 -20.45 22.05 -12.81
N GLN A 107 -19.85 21.82 -13.97
CA GLN A 107 -20.08 22.60 -15.19
C GLN A 107 -21.09 21.96 -16.15
N PHE A 108 -21.28 20.64 -16.05
CA PHE A 108 -22.20 19.89 -16.88
C PHE A 108 -22.81 18.78 -16.04
N ASP A 109 -24.03 18.37 -16.39
CA ASP A 109 -24.71 17.28 -15.72
C ASP A 109 -24.09 15.94 -16.16
N GLY A 110 -23.15 15.45 -15.36
CA GLY A 110 -22.44 14.20 -15.62
C GLY A 110 -21.28 13.95 -14.67
N PHE A 111 -20.60 12.81 -14.85
CA PHE A 111 -19.45 12.41 -14.04
C PHE A 111 -18.15 12.62 -14.82
N MET A 112 -17.14 13.15 -14.14
CA MET A 112 -15.81 13.39 -14.68
C MET A 112 -14.77 12.63 -13.83
N PRO A 113 -13.91 11.80 -14.43
CA PRO A 113 -12.84 11.12 -13.70
C PRO A 113 -11.72 12.08 -13.30
N MET A 114 -11.44 12.15 -12.00
CA MET A 114 -10.25 12.83 -11.47
C MET A 114 -9.05 11.88 -11.47
N TRP A 115 -8.20 12.01 -12.50
CA TRP A 115 -7.02 11.16 -12.69
C TRP A 115 -5.91 11.41 -11.65
N ASN A 116 -5.33 10.32 -11.17
CA ASN A 116 -4.18 10.28 -10.28
C ASN A 116 -3.24 9.15 -10.69
N HIS A 117 -1.95 9.26 -10.35
CA HIS A 117 -1.05 8.11 -10.45
C HIS A 117 -1.51 6.99 -9.50
N ALA A 118 -1.33 5.73 -9.91
CA ALA A 118 -1.60 4.59 -9.04
C ALA A 118 -0.90 4.73 -7.68
N LYS A 119 0.42 5.01 -7.69
CA LYS A 119 1.21 5.22 -6.47
C LYS A 119 0.65 6.34 -5.57
N CYS A 120 0.11 7.42 -6.14
CA CYS A 120 -0.43 8.52 -5.34
C CYS A 120 -1.71 8.14 -4.58
N ILE A 121 -2.53 7.24 -5.15
CA ILE A 121 -3.73 6.73 -4.48
C ILE A 121 -3.37 5.63 -3.49
N LEU A 122 -2.51 4.69 -3.91
CA LEU A 122 -2.06 3.58 -3.07
C LEU A 122 -1.30 4.04 -1.81
N ASN A 123 -0.64 5.20 -1.87
CA ASN A 123 0.01 5.81 -0.70
C ASN A 123 -0.98 6.42 0.30
N LYS A 124 -2.19 6.78 -0.13
CA LYS A 124 -3.24 7.33 0.75
C LYS A 124 -4.02 6.15 1.33
N LYS A 125 -4.45 6.20 2.59
CA LYS A 125 -5.31 5.16 3.17
C LYS A 125 -6.78 5.43 2.82
N ASN A 126 -7.59 4.38 2.76
CA ASN A 126 -9.06 4.44 2.70
C ASN A 126 -9.67 5.14 1.47
N GLN A 127 -9.02 5.06 0.31
CA GLN A 127 -9.58 5.62 -0.94
C GLN A 127 -10.53 4.66 -1.64
N ILE A 128 -10.15 3.38 -1.74
CA ILE A 128 -10.90 2.32 -2.43
C ILE A 128 -11.43 1.37 -1.35
N LYS A 129 -12.75 1.23 -1.26
CA LYS A 129 -13.42 0.41 -0.24
C LYS A 129 -13.50 -1.06 -0.66
N SER A 130 -14.04 -1.31 -1.86
CA SER A 130 -14.01 -2.61 -2.51
C SER A 130 -13.31 -2.54 -3.87
N VAL A 131 -12.79 -3.69 -4.31
CA VAL A 131 -12.29 -3.91 -5.68
C VAL A 131 -13.44 -3.78 -6.69
N ASP A 132 -14.66 -4.17 -6.31
CA ASP A 132 -15.84 -4.12 -7.16
C ASP A 132 -16.25 -2.69 -7.53
N ASP A 133 -15.92 -1.71 -6.68
CA ASP A 133 -16.16 -0.27 -6.87
C ASP A 133 -15.24 0.35 -7.93
N VAL A 134 -14.32 -0.44 -8.50
CA VAL A 134 -13.36 0.00 -9.50
C VAL A 134 -13.75 -0.59 -10.86
N GLU A 135 -14.07 0.29 -11.80
CA GLU A 135 -14.30 -0.05 -13.20
C GLU A 135 -12.97 -0.30 -13.92
N GLY A 136 -12.92 -1.30 -14.80
CA GLY A 136 -11.77 -1.54 -15.67
C GLY A 136 -10.60 -2.29 -15.04
N ILE A 137 -10.76 -2.88 -13.85
CA ILE A 137 -9.73 -3.75 -13.26
C ILE A 137 -9.43 -4.94 -14.16
N ASP A 138 -10.45 -5.57 -14.74
CA ASP A 138 -10.27 -6.78 -15.55
C ASP A 138 -9.46 -6.52 -16.83
N ALA A 139 -9.42 -5.27 -17.30
CA ALA A 139 -8.62 -4.86 -18.45
C ALA A 139 -7.14 -4.61 -18.11
N LEU A 140 -6.76 -4.62 -16.83
CA LEU A 140 -5.38 -4.45 -16.38
C LEU A 140 -4.60 -5.76 -16.42
N ARG A 141 -3.25 -5.65 -16.43
CA ARG A 141 -2.39 -6.81 -16.21
C ARG A 141 -2.63 -7.39 -14.82
N TRP A 142 -2.52 -8.72 -14.71
CA TRP A 142 -2.73 -9.45 -13.45
C TRP A 142 -1.91 -8.88 -12.28
N ASP A 143 -0.65 -8.49 -12.52
CA ASP A 143 0.20 -7.87 -11.50
C ASP A 143 -0.38 -6.56 -10.94
N ASP A 144 -1.00 -5.76 -11.79
CA ASP A 144 -1.62 -4.49 -11.40
C ASP A 144 -2.98 -4.70 -10.75
N GLN A 145 -3.73 -5.72 -11.18
CA GLN A 145 -4.96 -6.15 -10.49
C GLN A 145 -4.65 -6.57 -9.05
N GLU A 146 -3.61 -7.37 -8.86
CA GLU A 146 -3.20 -7.88 -7.54
C GLU A 146 -2.78 -6.74 -6.61
N LYS A 147 -2.10 -5.71 -7.13
CA LYS A 147 -1.79 -4.50 -6.35
C LYS A 147 -3.04 -3.78 -5.85
N ILE A 148 -4.08 -3.68 -6.67
CA ILE A 148 -5.34 -3.01 -6.29
C ILE A 148 -6.12 -3.88 -5.30
N ARG A 149 -6.18 -5.20 -5.52
CA ARG A 149 -6.80 -6.16 -4.56
C ARG A 149 -6.17 -6.07 -3.18
N ASN A 150 -4.84 -6.13 -3.12
CA ASN A 150 -4.10 -6.02 -1.86
C ASN A 150 -4.32 -4.67 -1.16
N TYR A 151 -4.41 -3.58 -1.93
CA TYR A 151 -4.69 -2.26 -1.35
C TYR A 151 -6.12 -2.17 -0.78
N ALA A 152 -7.13 -2.68 -1.50
CA ALA A 152 -8.51 -2.68 -1.04
C ALA A 152 -8.69 -3.56 0.22
N ALA A 153 -8.07 -4.74 0.26
CA ALA A 153 -8.08 -5.63 1.43
C ALA A 153 -7.45 -4.98 2.68
N ASN A 154 -6.38 -4.21 2.50
CA ASN A 154 -5.76 -3.45 3.58
C ASN A 154 -6.64 -2.27 4.05
N SER A 155 -7.47 -1.71 3.18
CA SER A 155 -8.41 -0.64 3.49
C SER A 155 -9.67 -1.14 4.23
N SER A 156 -10.13 -2.36 3.95
CA SER A 156 -11.33 -2.94 4.56
C SER A 156 -11.10 -3.50 5.97
N THR A 157 -9.84 -3.68 6.39
CA THR A 157 -9.48 -4.25 7.71
C THR A 157 -9.84 -3.33 8.91
N THR A 158 -10.54 -2.20 8.71
CA THR A 158 -11.17 -1.43 9.81
C THR A 158 -12.60 -1.87 10.12
N SER A 159 -13.23 -2.76 9.35
CA SER A 159 -14.53 -3.33 9.74
C SER A 159 -14.71 -4.73 9.18
N THR A 160 -15.04 -5.65 10.08
CA THR A 160 -15.49 -7.02 9.82
C THR A 160 -14.37 -8.02 9.54
N ALA A 161 -13.94 -8.64 10.63
CA ALA A 161 -13.41 -9.99 10.62
C ALA A 161 -14.40 -10.95 9.96
N THR A 162 -13.95 -11.77 9.02
CA THR A 162 -14.33 -13.19 8.95
C THR A 162 -13.20 -13.96 8.30
N ALA A 163 -12.81 -15.04 8.97
CA ALA A 163 -11.68 -15.89 8.68
C ALA A 163 -11.86 -16.67 7.37
N THR A 164 -10.75 -16.97 6.69
CA THR A 164 -10.26 -18.36 6.54
C THR A 164 -8.87 -18.35 5.88
N ALA A 165 -7.92 -19.02 6.55
CA ALA A 165 -6.61 -19.47 6.08
C ALA A 165 -5.49 -18.44 5.79
N SER A 166 -4.89 -17.87 6.84
CA SER A 166 -3.41 -17.73 7.01
C SER A 166 -3.06 -16.94 8.28
N SER A 167 -3.43 -17.48 9.43
CA SER A 167 -3.40 -16.81 10.74
C SER A 167 -2.00 -16.61 11.33
N THR A 168 -0.94 -17.17 10.74
CA THR A 168 0.42 -17.09 11.29
C THR A 168 1.27 -15.98 10.65
N ALA A 169 1.05 -15.67 9.38
CA ALA A 169 1.81 -14.63 8.66
C ALA A 169 1.28 -13.21 8.95
N ALA A 170 -0.04 -13.05 9.13
CA ALA A 170 -0.64 -11.74 9.39
C ALA A 170 -0.31 -11.16 10.78
N ILE A 171 0.17 -11.99 11.71
CA ILE A 171 0.60 -11.57 13.06
C ILE A 171 2.04 -11.04 13.02
N SER A 172 2.94 -11.66 12.24
CA SER A 172 4.35 -11.23 12.18
C SER A 172 4.54 -9.83 11.63
N ASP A 173 3.71 -9.43 10.66
CA ASP A 173 3.83 -8.11 10.02
C ASP A 173 3.26 -6.97 10.88
N LYS A 174 2.46 -7.30 11.89
CA LYS A 174 1.78 -6.36 12.78
C LYS A 174 2.39 -6.28 14.18
N CYS A 175 3.33 -7.16 14.48
CA CYS A 175 4.08 -7.19 15.73
C CYS A 175 5.54 -6.80 15.47
N ALA A 176 6.21 -6.19 16.43
CA ALA A 176 7.66 -5.93 16.35
C ALA A 176 8.29 -6.17 17.71
N ILE A 177 9.48 -6.76 17.71
CA ILE A 177 10.23 -7.08 18.92
C ILE A 177 11.45 -6.18 19.05
N GLU A 178 11.62 -5.59 20.22
CA GLU A 178 12.76 -4.71 20.50
C GLU A 178 13.13 -4.73 21.98
N VAL A 179 14.39 -4.38 22.26
CA VAL A 179 14.83 -4.08 23.61
C VAL A 179 14.29 -2.70 24.00
N ALA A 180 13.70 -2.59 25.18
CA ALA A 180 13.17 -1.33 25.69
C ALA A 180 14.28 -0.27 25.82
N GLN A 181 14.28 0.70 24.91
CA GLN A 181 15.21 1.83 24.94
C GLN A 181 14.95 2.78 26.12
N SER A 182 13.71 2.83 26.60
CA SER A 182 13.29 3.66 27.72
C SER A 182 12.22 2.96 28.56
N ALA A 183 12.16 3.33 29.85
CA ALA A 183 11.18 2.81 30.82
C ALA A 183 9.84 3.57 30.83
N ARG A 184 9.50 4.26 29.73
CA ARG A 184 8.25 5.05 29.62
C ARG A 184 7.06 4.21 29.17
N ALA A 185 7.31 3.01 28.64
CA ALA A 185 6.26 2.13 28.16
C ALA A 185 5.66 1.32 29.30
N SER A 186 4.33 1.21 29.33
CA SER A 186 3.60 0.27 30.17
C SER A 186 3.09 -0.90 29.34
N CYS A 187 3.12 -2.09 29.93
CA CYS A 187 2.51 -3.27 29.36
C CYS A 187 0.99 -3.10 29.36
N ARG A 188 0.32 -3.23 28.22
CA ARG A 188 -1.14 -3.09 28.16
C ARG A 188 -1.92 -4.24 28.82
N ARG A 189 -1.26 -5.37 29.08
CA ARG A 189 -1.93 -6.55 29.65
C ARG A 189 -1.94 -6.54 31.17
N CYS A 190 -0.80 -6.28 31.80
CA CYS A 190 -0.64 -6.23 33.26
C CYS A 190 -0.58 -4.80 33.82
N SER A 191 -0.58 -3.78 32.96
CA SER A 191 -0.48 -2.35 33.32
C SER A 191 0.82 -1.95 34.05
N GLU A 192 1.80 -2.86 34.16
CA GLU A 192 3.09 -2.61 34.79
C GLU A 192 4.06 -1.89 33.84
N LYS A 193 5.03 -1.17 34.40
CA LYS A 193 6.07 -0.46 33.64
C LYS A 193 7.12 -1.44 33.14
N ILE A 194 7.51 -1.29 31.88
CA ILE A 194 8.55 -2.09 31.24
C ILE A 194 9.90 -1.42 31.53
N ALA A 195 10.82 -2.13 32.19
CA ALA A 195 12.15 -1.60 32.49
C ALA A 195 12.99 -1.39 31.23
N LYS A 196 13.94 -0.44 31.31
CA LYS A 196 14.92 -0.21 30.24
C LYS A 196 15.84 -1.43 30.12
N GLY A 197 16.12 -1.87 28.90
CA GLY A 197 16.97 -3.04 28.64
C GLY A 197 16.21 -4.36 28.64
N THR A 198 14.93 -4.39 28.98
CA THR A 198 14.09 -5.59 28.90
C THR A 198 13.48 -5.75 27.51
N VAL A 199 13.43 -6.97 26.97
CA VAL A 199 12.77 -7.23 25.69
C VAL A 199 11.26 -7.03 25.82
N ARG A 200 10.69 -6.30 24.86
CA ARG A 200 9.26 -6.03 24.77
C ARG A 200 8.74 -6.31 23.37
N VAL A 201 7.47 -6.69 23.30
CA VAL A 201 6.77 -6.93 22.03
C VAL A 201 5.75 -5.82 21.82
N SER A 202 5.76 -5.21 20.65
CA SER A 202 4.69 -4.33 20.21
C SER A 202 3.65 -5.12 19.43
N SER A 203 2.38 -4.85 19.68
CA SER A 203 1.27 -5.36 18.87
C SER A 203 0.45 -4.20 18.32
N LYS A 204 0.27 -4.17 16.99
CA LYS A 204 -0.60 -3.19 16.32
C LYS A 204 -2.07 -3.63 16.26
N LEU A 205 -2.42 -4.82 16.74
CA LEU A 205 -3.78 -5.35 16.68
C LEU A 205 -4.77 -4.48 17.47
N ASP A 206 -4.37 -3.97 18.63
CA ASP A 206 -5.23 -3.18 19.53
C ASP A 206 -4.85 -1.68 19.56
N GLY A 207 -4.23 -1.18 18.49
CA GLY A 207 -3.79 0.22 18.39
C GLY A 207 -2.45 0.46 19.10
N GLN A 208 -1.36 -0.01 18.48
CA GLN A 208 0.06 0.26 18.82
C GLN A 208 0.34 0.34 20.33
N GLY A 209 0.45 -0.82 20.98
CA GLY A 209 0.78 -0.96 22.40
C GLY A 209 2.03 -1.79 22.65
N TRP A 210 2.62 -1.66 23.84
CA TRP A 210 3.75 -2.45 24.31
C TRP A 210 3.28 -3.55 25.27
N TYR A 211 3.94 -4.71 25.21
CA TYR A 211 3.66 -5.88 26.04
C TYR A 211 4.98 -6.51 26.51
N HIS A 212 4.95 -7.15 27.69
CA HIS A 212 5.98 -8.09 28.07
C HIS A 212 5.94 -9.32 27.16
N VAL A 213 7.08 -10.00 26.96
CA VAL A 213 7.17 -11.23 26.17
C VAL A 213 6.22 -12.31 26.72
N SER A 214 6.18 -12.49 28.05
CA SER A 214 5.28 -13.44 28.73
C SER A 214 3.80 -13.09 28.50
N CYS A 215 3.42 -11.84 28.77
CA CYS A 215 2.04 -11.37 28.59
C CYS A 215 1.56 -11.46 27.13
N PHE A 216 2.47 -11.30 26.17
CA PHE A 216 2.16 -11.43 24.75
C PHE A 216 1.92 -12.90 24.34
N LEU A 217 2.71 -13.84 24.88
CA LEU A 217 2.56 -15.27 24.62
C LEU A 217 1.28 -15.86 25.24
N GLU A 218 0.85 -15.34 26.39
CA GLU A 218 -0.45 -15.71 26.98
C GLU A 218 -1.62 -15.26 26.10
N MET A 219 -1.50 -14.10 25.46
CA MET A 219 -2.52 -13.55 24.56
C MET A 219 -2.49 -14.23 23.19
N SER A 220 -1.31 -14.61 22.71
CA SER A 220 -1.11 -15.17 21.37
C SER A 220 -0.16 -16.38 21.39
N PRO A 221 -0.59 -17.52 21.94
CA PRO A 221 0.24 -18.72 22.06
C PRO A 221 0.60 -19.35 20.70
N THR A 222 -0.13 -19.00 19.63
CA THR A 222 0.12 -19.45 18.26
C THR A 222 1.05 -18.53 17.47
N ALA A 223 1.51 -17.42 18.06
CA ALA A 223 2.38 -16.47 17.39
C ALA A 223 3.84 -16.96 17.39
N SER A 224 4.42 -17.10 16.20
CA SER A 224 5.84 -17.43 16.03
C SER A 224 6.68 -16.17 16.23
N VAL A 225 7.23 -15.98 17.45
CA VAL A 225 8.05 -14.82 17.83
C VAL A 225 9.31 -14.66 16.97
N GLU A 226 9.84 -15.78 16.44
CA GLU A 226 10.99 -15.82 15.53
C GLU A 226 10.77 -15.05 14.22
N LYS A 227 9.52 -14.87 13.80
CA LYS A 227 9.17 -14.18 12.56
C LYS A 227 8.97 -12.67 12.75
N PHE A 228 9.14 -12.16 13.97
CA PHE A 228 8.92 -10.74 14.23
C PHE A 228 10.08 -9.87 13.73
N PRO A 229 9.78 -8.73 13.08
CA PRO A 229 10.80 -7.75 12.72
C PRO A 229 11.51 -7.26 13.99
N GLY A 230 12.85 -7.29 13.96
CA GLY A 230 13.71 -6.95 15.08
C GLY A 230 14.28 -8.14 15.87
N TRP A 231 13.87 -9.38 15.55
CA TRP A 231 14.38 -10.59 16.20
C TRP A 231 15.89 -10.78 16.02
N GLU A 232 16.41 -10.53 14.82
CA GLU A 232 17.84 -10.67 14.50
C GLU A 232 18.72 -9.65 15.25
N THR A 233 18.14 -8.51 15.65
CA THR A 233 18.83 -7.43 16.37
C THR A 233 19.00 -7.71 17.86
N LEU A 234 18.30 -8.72 18.41
CA LEU A 234 18.42 -9.11 19.82
C LEU A 234 19.75 -9.84 20.09
N SER A 235 20.23 -9.77 21.33
CA SER A 235 21.40 -10.56 21.74
C SER A 235 21.08 -12.07 21.69
N HIS A 236 22.12 -12.90 21.56
CA HIS A 236 21.93 -14.36 21.55
C HIS A 236 21.35 -14.86 22.89
N ASP A 237 21.74 -14.24 24.01
CA ASP A 237 21.23 -14.58 25.34
C ASP A 237 19.74 -14.24 25.49
N ASP A 238 19.32 -13.06 25.01
CA ASP A 238 17.92 -12.64 25.04
C ASP A 238 17.03 -13.55 24.17
N ARG A 239 17.51 -13.94 22.98
CA ARG A 239 16.81 -14.88 22.09
C ARG A 239 16.62 -16.23 22.75
N GLY A 240 17.66 -16.74 23.42
CA GLY A 240 17.59 -17.98 24.19
C GLY A 240 16.50 -17.93 25.26
N ALA A 241 16.49 -16.86 26.07
CA ALA A 241 15.48 -16.67 27.11
C ALA A 241 14.05 -16.65 26.55
N ILE A 242 13.83 -16.03 25.39
CA ILE A 242 12.50 -15.98 24.78
C ILE A 242 12.07 -17.35 24.23
N ILE A 243 12.98 -18.09 23.59
CA ILE A 243 12.71 -19.45 23.10
C ILE A 243 12.36 -20.38 24.29
N ASP A 244 13.06 -20.24 25.42
CA ASP A 244 12.77 -21.01 26.62
C ASP A 244 11.40 -20.67 27.22
N VAL A 245 10.99 -19.40 27.19
CA VAL A 245 9.64 -18.97 27.59
C VAL A 245 8.56 -19.50 26.64
N VAL A 246 8.82 -19.54 25.32
CA VAL A 246 7.90 -20.14 24.34
C VAL A 246 7.72 -21.64 24.59
N LYS A 247 8.81 -22.37 24.85
CA LYS A 247 8.79 -23.79 25.19
C LYS A 247 8.05 -24.04 26.51
N LYS A 248 8.24 -23.17 27.52
CA LYS A 248 7.56 -23.24 28.81
C LYS A 248 6.06 -22.90 28.72
N GLY A 249 5.68 -21.97 27.85
CA GLY A 249 4.28 -21.59 27.58
C GLY A 249 3.44 -22.73 27.01
N ALA A 250 4.03 -23.63 26.21
CA ALA A 250 3.35 -24.83 25.73
C ALA A 250 3.07 -25.87 26.83
N ALA A 251 3.84 -25.86 27.93
CA ALA A 251 3.72 -26.81 29.04
C ALA A 251 2.77 -26.35 30.17
N SER A 252 2.48 -25.05 30.29
CA SER A 252 1.78 -24.48 31.46
C SER A 252 0.24 -24.55 31.40
N LYS A 253 -0.36 -25.36 30.50
CA LYS A 253 -1.83 -25.47 30.32
C LYS A 253 -2.57 -26.13 31.50
N ARG A 254 -1.94 -26.32 32.66
CA ARG A 254 -2.58 -26.76 33.90
C ARG A 254 -2.08 -25.93 35.07
N LYS A 255 -2.91 -24.98 35.53
CA LYS A 255 -2.89 -24.23 36.81
C LYS A 255 -2.99 -22.71 36.63
N HIS A 256 -4.15 -22.26 36.17
CA HIS A 256 -4.79 -21.14 36.84
C HIS A 256 -6.25 -21.53 37.04
N GLY A 257 -6.48 -22.20 38.16
CA GLY A 257 -7.80 -22.52 38.65
C GLY A 257 -8.46 -21.24 39.19
N ASP A 258 -9.76 -21.21 38.98
CA ASP A 258 -10.75 -20.38 39.65
C ASP A 258 -10.29 -19.76 40.97
N HIS A 259 -10.15 -18.44 41.00
CA HIS A 259 -10.48 -17.70 42.21
C HIS A 259 -11.96 -17.35 42.14
N SER A 260 -12.74 -18.37 42.48
CA SER A 260 -14.14 -18.28 42.89
C SER A 260 -14.29 -17.18 43.93
N PHE A 261 -15.22 -16.29 43.65
CA PHE A 261 -15.72 -15.27 44.56
C PHE A 261 -16.45 -15.98 45.71
N SER A 262 -15.72 -16.50 46.70
CA SER A 262 -16.33 -16.96 47.93
C SER A 262 -16.48 -15.76 48.86
N SER A 263 -17.64 -15.11 48.72
CA SER A 263 -18.24 -14.28 49.75
C SER A 263 -18.22 -15.05 51.07
N LEU A 264 -17.35 -14.63 51.99
CA LEU A 264 -17.44 -15.00 53.39
C LEU A 264 -18.43 -14.04 54.05
N PHE A 265 -19.61 -14.59 54.34
CA PHE A 265 -20.51 -14.11 55.37
C PHE A 265 -19.91 -14.36 56.76
N LEU A 266 -20.46 -13.63 57.75
CA LEU A 266 -20.26 -13.64 59.22
C LEU A 266 -19.16 -12.67 59.70
N THR A 267 -19.41 -11.73 60.61
CA THR A 267 -20.50 -11.55 61.61
C THR A 267 -20.77 -10.08 61.84
#